data_AF-A0A9E3ZHC6-F1
#
_entry.id   AF-A0A9E3ZHC6-F1
#
_cell.length_a   1.000
_cell.length_b   1.000
_cell.length_c   1.000
_cell.angle_alpha   90.00
_cell.angle_beta   90.00
_cell.angle_gamma   90.00
#
_symmetry.space_group_name_H-M   'P 1'
#
loop_
_entity.id
_entity.type
_entity.pdbx_description
1 polymer ?
#
loop_
_entity_poly.entity_id
_entity_poly.type
_entity_poly.pdbx_seq_one_letter_code
_entity_poly.pdbx_strand_id
1 'polypeptide(L)' 'MSSDLKKLVDELEVLLIERGGSLDAPARREFEGQIERLRTSIDGADVVRTAWLRKEALQTLASLLSVLTNVITLLK' A
#
# COMPACT_ATOMS: atom_id res chain seq x y z
N MET A 1 -7.53 13.79 -10.51
CA MET A 1 -6.76 13.75 -9.25
C MET A 1 -7.19 12.61 -8.33
N SER A 2 -8.47 12.51 -7.92
CA SER A 2 -8.95 11.34 -7.13
C SER A 2 -8.71 9.99 -7.84
N SER A 3 -8.89 9.94 -9.17
CA SER A 3 -8.71 8.74 -9.98
C SER A 3 -7.30 8.12 -9.91
N ASP A 4 -6.25 8.94 -9.91
CA ASP A 4 -4.86 8.42 -9.94
C ASP A 4 -4.47 7.83 -8.58
N LEU A 5 -4.98 8.44 -7.50
CA LEU A 5 -4.75 7.97 -6.15
C LEU A 5 -5.53 6.68 -5.85
N LYS A 6 -6.77 6.58 -6.33
CA LYS A 6 -7.54 5.32 -6.29
C LYS A 6 -6.81 4.21 -7.02
N LYS A 7 -6.33 4.49 -8.24
CA LYS A 7 -5.55 3.53 -9.02
C LYS A 7 -4.28 3.07 -8.29
N LEU A 8 -3.56 3.99 -7.62
CA LEU A 8 -2.38 3.64 -6.84
C LEU A 8 -2.72 2.69 -5.67
N VAL A 9 -3.84 2.93 -4.98
CA VAL A 9 -4.30 2.04 -3.90
C VAL A 9 -4.72 0.67 -4.41
N ASP A 10 -5.36 0.61 -5.58
CA ASP A 10 -5.71 -0.66 -6.22
C ASP A 10 -4.44 -1.43 -6.66
N GLU A 11 -3.42 -0.73 -7.18
CA GLU A 11 -2.13 -1.34 -7.52
C GLU A 11 -1.39 -1.87 -6.27
N LEU A 12 -1.50 -1.19 -5.13
CA LEU A 12 -0.97 -1.66 -3.85
C LEU A 12 -1.64 -2.96 -3.39
N GLU A 13 -2.96 -3.04 -3.52
CA GLU A 13 -3.74 -4.23 -3.18
C GLU A 13 -3.34 -5.42 -4.07
N VAL A 14 -3.24 -5.21 -5.39
CA VAL A 14 -2.77 -6.23 -6.33
C VAL A 14 -1.37 -6.71 -5.96
N LEU A 15 -0.44 -5.79 -5.68
CA LEU A 15 0.93 -6.14 -5.29
C LEU A 15 0.96 -6.98 -4.00
N LEU A 16 0.14 -6.63 -3.01
CA LEU A 16 0.03 -7.39 -1.77
C LEU A 16 -0.61 -8.77 -1.99
N ILE A 17 -1.57 -8.91 -2.89
CA ILE A 17 -2.14 -10.21 -3.26
C ILE A 17 -1.09 -11.08 -3.96
N GLU A 18 -0.37 -10.54 -4.94
CA GLU A 18 0.58 -11.29 -5.75
C GLU A 18 1.86 -11.66 -4.98
N ARG A 19 2.32 -10.78 -4.08
CA ARG A 19 3.63 -10.92 -3.42
C ARG A 19 3.54 -11.03 -1.90
N GLY A 20 2.39 -10.73 -1.30
CA GLY A 20 2.19 -10.82 0.15
C GLY A 20 2.23 -12.24 0.70
N GLY A 21 2.19 -13.28 -0.14
CA GLY A 21 2.45 -14.66 0.26
C GLY A 21 3.88 -14.89 0.80
N SER A 22 4.80 -13.98 0.50
CA SER A 22 6.17 -13.97 1.03
C SER A 22 6.29 -13.27 2.40
N LEU A 23 5.23 -12.59 2.85
CA LEU A 23 5.17 -11.91 4.13
C LEU A 23 4.66 -12.84 5.21
N ASP A 24 5.08 -12.61 6.45
CA ASP A 24 4.43 -13.25 7.59
C ASP A 24 3.00 -12.71 7.77
N ALA A 25 2.17 -13.51 8.47
CA ALA A 25 0.77 -13.14 8.67
C ALA A 25 0.56 -11.78 9.38
N PRO A 26 1.39 -11.39 10.36
CA PRO A 26 1.31 -10.05 10.97
C PRO A 26 1.60 -8.91 10.00
N ALA A 27 2.72 -8.95 9.26
CA ALA A 27 3.07 -7.88 8.33
C ALA A 27 2.06 -7.76 7.20
N ARG A 28 1.58 -8.89 6.68
CA ARG A 28 0.53 -8.90 5.66
C ARG A 28 -0.75 -8.20 6.15
N ARG A 29 -1.23 -8.53 7.35
CA ARG A 29 -2.43 -7.91 7.93
C ARG A 29 -2.25 -6.41 8.17
N GLU A 30 -1.05 -5.99 8.54
CA GLU A 30 -0.75 -4.57 8.71
C GLU A 30 -0.89 -3.81 7.39
N PHE A 31 -0.32 -4.34 6.30
CA PHE A 31 -0.45 -3.75 4.97
C PHE A 31 -1.91 -3.77 4.46
N GLU A 32 -2.65 -4.86 4.67
CA GLU A 32 -4.09 -4.94 4.36
C GLU A 32 -4.86 -3.82 5.09
N GLY A 33 -4.58 -3.62 6.38
CA GLY A 33 -5.20 -2.55 7.16
C GLY A 33 -4.81 -1.15 6.71
N GLN A 34 -3.56 -0.93 6.27
CA GLN A 34 -3.12 0.36 5.72
C GLN A 34 -3.81 0.68 4.38
N ILE A 35 -3.89 -0.29 3.48
CA ILE A 35 -4.54 -0.15 2.17
C ILE A 35 -6.04 0.15 2.34
N GLU A 36 -6.72 -0.56 3.24
CA GLU A 36 -8.15 -0.33 3.49
C GLU A 36 -8.43 1.06 4.08
N ARG A 37 -7.57 1.53 4.99
CA ARG A 37 -7.65 2.91 5.52
C ARG A 37 -7.45 3.95 4.43
N LEU A 38 -6.49 3.74 3.52
CA LEU A 38 -6.27 4.63 2.38
C LEU A 38 -7.48 4.67 1.46
N ARG A 39 -8.03 3.50 1.09
CA ARG A 39 -9.22 3.38 0.24
C ARG A 39 -10.41 4.16 0.82
N THR A 40 -10.73 3.90 2.10
CA THR A 40 -11.82 4.61 2.79
C THR A 40 -11.59 6.13 2.86
N SER A 41 -10.36 6.55 3.10
CA SER A 41 -10.02 7.97 3.25
C SER A 41 -10.10 8.74 1.93
N ILE A 42 -9.82 8.09 0.79
CA ILE A 42 -9.88 8.71 -0.53
C ILE A 42 -11.32 9.07 -0.93
N ASP A 43 -12.30 8.25 -0.55
CA ASP A 43 -13.71 8.46 -0.92
C ASP A 43 -14.32 9.70 -0.26
N GLY A 44 -13.72 10.23 0.81
CA GLY A 44 -14.16 11.44 1.52
C GLY A 44 -13.16 12.60 1.51
N ALA A 45 -12.12 12.54 0.68
CA ALA A 45 -11.01 13.51 0.73
C ALA A 45 -11.28 14.80 -0.06
N ASP A 46 -10.97 15.95 0.56
CA ASP A 46 -10.78 17.22 -0.13
C ASP A 46 -9.38 17.29 -0.80
N VAL A 47 -9.11 18.38 -1.52
CA VAL A 47 -7.85 18.56 -2.28
C VAL A 47 -6.61 18.56 -1.36
N VAL A 48 -6.71 19.11 -0.15
CA VAL A 48 -5.59 19.17 0.81
C VAL A 48 -5.30 17.78 1.38
N ARG A 49 -6.35 17.03 1.75
CA ARG A 49 -6.23 15.64 2.19
C ARG A 49 -5.73 14.73 1.07
N THR A 50 -6.08 15.00 -0.19
CA THR A 50 -5.61 14.21 -1.34
C THR A 50 -4.08 14.21 -1.46
N ALA A 51 -3.42 15.35 -1.22
CA ALA A 51 -1.96 15.43 -1.27
C ALA A 51 -1.29 14.61 -0.14
N TRP A 52 -1.87 14.66 1.05
CA TRP A 52 -1.39 13.87 2.19
C TRP A 52 -1.59 12.37 1.97
N LEU A 53 -2.78 11.96 1.51
CA LEU A 53 -3.10 10.56 1.18
C LEU A 53 -2.19 10.01 0.08
N ARG A 54 -1.81 10.84 -0.90
CA ARG A 54 -0.85 10.44 -1.93
C ARG A 54 0.53 10.15 -1.35
N LYS A 55 1.00 10.96 -0.41
CA LYS A 55 2.27 10.71 0.28
C LYS A 55 2.21 9.42 1.09
N GLU A 56 1.12 9.19 1.81
CA GLU A 56 0.92 7.98 2.61
C GLU A 56 0.89 6.72 1.73
N ALA A 57 0.14 6.74 0.62
CA ALA A 57 0.13 5.64 -0.35
C ALA A 57 1.52 5.33 -0.93
N LEU A 58 2.30 6.36 -1.27
CA LEU A 58 3.69 6.19 -1.73
C LEU A 58 4.61 5.61 -0.65
N GLN A 59 4.39 5.98 0.61
CA GLN A 59 5.14 5.41 1.74
C GLN A 59 4.77 3.94 1.96
N THR A 60 3.48 3.58 1.89
CA THR A 60 3.04 2.18 1.94
C THR A 60 3.66 1.37 0.80
N LEU A 61 3.73 1.92 -0.42
CA LEU A 61 4.40 1.27 -1.56
C LEU A 61 5.89 1.04 -1.28
N ALA A 62 6.61 2.07 -0.84
CA ALA A 62 8.04 1.97 -0.54
C ALA A 62 8.32 0.92 0.55
N SER A 63 7.52 0.91 1.61
CA SER A 63 7.61 -0.08 2.68
C SER A 63 7.36 -1.50 2.16
N LEU A 64 6.30 -1.70 1.37
CA LEU A 64 5.98 -3.01 0.79
C LEU A 64 7.11 -3.52 -0.10
N LEU A 65 7.63 -2.68 -1.00
CA LEU A 65 8.78 -3.03 -1.86
C LEU A 65 10.03 -3.33 -1.05
N SER A 66 10.31 -2.56 0.01
CA SER A 66 11.46 -2.80 0.89
C SER A 66 11.37 -4.15 1.58
N VAL A 67 10.20 -4.48 2.16
CA VAL A 67 10.01 -5.76 2.85
C VAL A 67 10.11 -6.93 1.87
N LEU A 68 9.46 -6.84 0.71
CA LEU A 68 9.54 -7.86 -0.33
C LEU A 68 10.97 -8.07 -0.84
N THR A 69 11.72 -6.99 -1.06
CA THR A 69 13.13 -7.07 -1.51
C THR A 69 14.02 -7.69 -0.43
N ASN A 70 13.79 -7.37 0.84
CA ASN A 70 14.54 -7.96 1.96
C ASN A 70 14.25 -9.46 2.09
N VAL A 71 12.99 -9.89 1.96
CA VAL A 71 12.63 -11.32 1.97
C VAL A 71 13.31 -12.06 0.81
N ILE A 72 13.29 -11.50 -0.41
CA ILE A 72 13.95 -12.10 -1.57
C ILE A 72 15.48 -12.18 -1.38
N THR A 73 16.09 -11.17 -0.76
CA THR A 73 17.54 -11.14 -0.51
C THR A 73 17.97 -12.15 0.55
N LEU A 74 17.13 -12.41 1.56
CA LEU A 74 17.41 -13.38 2.63
C LEU A 74 17.18 -14.84 2.21
N LEU A 75 16.44 -15.09 1.12
CA LEU A 75 16.19 -16.42 0.57
C LEU A 75 17.25 -16.88 -0.45
N LYS A 76 18.25 -16.05 -0.73
CA LYS A 76 19.42 -16.39 -1.57
C LYS A 76 20.62 -16.73 -0.70
#